data_AF-A0A2I0HFG1-F1
#
_entry.id   AF-A0A2I0HFG1-F1
#
_cell.length_a   1.000
_cell.length_b   1.000
_cell.length_c   1.000
_cell.angle_alpha   90.00
_cell.angle_beta   90.00
_cell.angle_gamma   90.00
#
_symmetry.space_group_name_H-M   'P 1'
#
loop_
_entity.id
_entity.type
_entity.pdbx_description
1 polymer ?
#
loop_
_entity_poly.entity_id
_entity_poly.type
_entity_poly.pdbx_seq_one_letter_code
_entity_poly.pdbx_strand_id
1 'polypeptide(L)' 'MATSTSCGEAAELLSPHNVRGLLDSVDAFLFDCDGVIWKGDTLIDGVSQTLDLLRSK' A
#
# COMPACT_ATOMS: atom_id res chain seq x y z
N MET A 1 2.48 -26.33 27.39
CA MET A 1 1.79 -26.32 26.09
C MET A 1 2.61 -25.43 25.17
N ALA A 2 3.34 -26.02 24.22
CA ALA A 2 4.05 -25.25 23.21
C ALA A 2 3.00 -24.67 22.25
N THR A 3 2.71 -23.38 22.36
CA THR A 3 1.96 -22.67 21.33
C THR A 3 2.87 -22.55 20.12
N SER A 4 2.58 -23.33 19.09
CA SER A 4 3.19 -23.22 17.78
C SER A 4 2.92 -21.82 17.23
N THR A 5 3.93 -20.96 17.19
CA THR A 5 3.89 -19.73 16.41
C THR A 5 3.71 -20.13 14.95
N SER A 6 2.56 -19.79 14.36
CA SER A 6 2.34 -20.02 12.93
C SER A 6 3.35 -19.22 12.13
N CYS A 7 4.00 -19.88 11.18
CA CYS A 7 4.72 -19.21 10.10
C CYS A 7 3.76 -18.18 9.49
N GLY A 8 4.21 -16.92 9.39
CA GLY A 8 3.38 -15.71 9.32
C GLY A 8 2.14 -15.80 8.43
N GLU A 9 1.07 -15.16 8.89
CA GLU A 9 -0.14 -14.90 8.09
C GLU A 9 0.27 -14.39 6.71
N ALA A 10 -0.28 -15.00 5.66
CA ALA A 10 -0.03 -14.56 4.29
C ALA A 10 -0.49 -13.11 4.14
N ALA A 11 0.28 -12.30 3.40
CA ALA A 11 -0.13 -10.94 3.11
C ALA A 11 -1.48 -10.94 2.38
N GLU A 12 -2.47 -10.25 2.95
CA GLU A 12 -3.78 -10.08 2.33
C GLU A 12 -3.66 -9.16 1.11
N LEU A 13 -4.28 -9.55 -0.02
CA LEU A 13 -4.33 -8.69 -1.20
C LEU A 13 -5.21 -7.48 -0.95
N LEU A 14 -4.69 -6.28 -1.23
CA LEU A 14 -5.49 -5.07 -1.22
C LEU A 14 -6.52 -5.10 -2.35
N SER A 15 -7.75 -4.72 -2.01
CA SER A 15 -8.92 -4.86 -2.87
C SER A 15 -9.94 -3.75 -2.56
N PRO A 16 -11.00 -3.60 -3.37
CA PRO A 16 -12.08 -2.66 -3.05
C PRO A 16 -12.79 -2.92 -1.71
N HIS A 17 -12.72 -4.14 -1.16
CA HIS A 17 -13.42 -4.47 0.08
C HIS A 17 -12.61 -4.14 1.35
N ASN A 18 -11.27 -4.09 1.28
CA ASN A 18 -10.41 -3.84 2.45
C ASN A 18 -9.62 -2.51 2.35
N VAL A 19 -9.52 -1.90 1.16
CA VAL A 19 -8.71 -0.68 0.97
C VAL A 19 -9.12 0.48 1.87
N ARG A 20 -10.42 0.67 2.09
CA ARG A 20 -10.90 1.77 2.94
C ARG A 20 -10.43 1.61 4.38
N GLY A 21 -10.43 0.39 4.89
CA GLY A 21 -9.96 0.09 6.24
C GLY A 21 -8.47 0.40 6.40
N LEU A 22 -7.64 0.02 5.42
CA LEU A 22 -6.22 0.36 5.44
C LEU A 22 -6.00 1.87 5.40
N LEU A 23 -6.63 2.58 4.45
CA LEU A 23 -6.45 4.01 4.27
C LEU A 23 -6.87 4.83 5.51
N ASP A 24 -7.91 4.40 6.22
CA ASP A 24 -8.40 5.10 7.41
C ASP A 24 -7.62 4.69 8.69
N SER A 25 -6.73 3.70 8.62
CA SER A 25 -5.98 3.18 9.77
C SER A 25 -4.59 3.80 9.98
N VAL A 26 -4.12 4.60 9.02
CA VAL A 26 -2.77 5.17 9.02
C VAL A 26 -2.80 6.65 8.66
N ASP A 27 -1.90 7.44 9.25
CA ASP A 27 -1.79 8.88 8.99
C ASP A 27 -0.88 9.21 7.79
N ALA A 28 0.06 8.32 7.47
CA ALA A 28 1.07 8.56 6.45
C ALA A 28 1.43 7.29 5.67
N PHE A 29 1.70 7.48 4.38
CA PHE A 29 2.24 6.45 3.50
C PHE A 29 3.68 6.79 3.14
N LEU A 30 4.56 5.79 3.23
CA LEU A 30 5.93 5.86 2.75
C LEU A 30 6.05 5.05 1.46
N PHE A 31 6.43 5.70 0.38
CA PHE A 31 6.63 5.07 -0.92
C PHE A 31 8.11 5.01 -1.26
N ASP A 32 8.54 3.84 -1.76
CA ASP A 32 9.77 3.75 -2.54
C ASP A 32 9.59 4.45 -3.89
N CYS A 33 10.68 4.70 -4.62
CA CYS A 33 10.69 5.42 -5.88
C CYS A 33 10.74 4.47 -7.10
N ASP A 34 11.82 3.71 -7.23
CA ASP A 34 12.07 2.85 -8.40
C ASP A 34 11.11 1.66 -8.42
N GLY A 35 10.34 1.51 -9.49
CA GLY A 35 9.34 0.45 -9.63
C GLY A 35 8.01 0.71 -8.92
N VAL A 36 7.89 1.80 -8.15
CA VAL A 36 6.68 2.21 -7.45
C VAL A 36 6.11 3.52 -8.00
N ILE A 37 6.95 4.55 -8.12
CA ILE A 37 6.58 5.86 -8.69
C ILE A 37 6.91 5.91 -10.18
N TRP A 38 8.10 5.42 -10.57
CA TRP A 38 8.55 5.40 -11.97
C TRP A 38 9.25 4.09 -12.34
N LYS A 39 9.41 3.85 -13.63
CA LYS A 39 10.24 2.78 -14.21
C LYS A 39 11.22 3.40 -15.19
N GLY A 40 12.49 3.54 -14.77
CA GLY A 40 13.45 4.37 -15.49
C GLY A 40 12.93 5.80 -15.58
N ASP A 41 12.83 6.34 -16.79
CA ASP A 41 12.36 7.71 -17.02
C ASP A 41 10.83 7.83 -17.19
N THR A 42 10.08 6.74 -17.00
CA THR A 42 8.62 6.72 -17.23
C THR A 42 7.86 6.69 -15.91
N LEU A 43 7.01 7.69 -15.69
CA LEU A 43 6.09 7.70 -14.55
C LEU A 43 5.08 6.55 -14.68
N ILE A 44 4.80 5.84 -13.59
CA ILE A 44 3.75 4.82 -13.59
C ILE A 44 2.37 5.50 -13.64
N ASP A 45 1.50 4.99 -14.51
CA ASP A 45 0.15 5.51 -14.70
C ASP A 45 -0.63 5.53 -13.38
N GLY A 46 -1.30 6.66 -13.10
CA GLY A 46 -2.14 6.82 -11.93
C GLY A 46 -1.41 7.28 -10.66
N VAL A 47 -0.07 7.39 -10.67
CA VAL A 47 0.70 7.79 -9.47
C VAL A 47 0.33 9.19 -9.00
N SER A 48 0.28 10.19 -9.90
CA SER A 48 -0.09 11.56 -9.53
C SER A 48 -1.48 11.63 -8.90
N GLN A 49 -2.47 10.99 -9.53
CA GLN A 49 -3.85 10.93 -9.04
C GLN A 49 -3.95 10.21 -7.68
N THR A 50 -3.16 9.15 -7.49
CA THR A 50 -3.10 8.39 -6.23
C THR A 50 -2.51 9.24 -5.11
N LEU A 51 -1.40 9.93 -5.36
CA LEU A 51 -0.77 10.80 -4.35
C LEU A 51 -1.68 11.98 -3.99
N ASP A 52 -2.38 12.57 -4.97
CA ASP A 52 -3.35 13.63 -4.72
C ASP A 52 -4.53 13.14 -3.86
N LEU A 53 -5.05 11.95 -4.16
CA LEU A 53 -6.09 11.31 -3.35
C LEU A 53 -5.63 11.09 -1.91
N LEU A 54 -4.44 10.51 -1.72
CA LEU A 54 -3.92 10.18 -0.40
C LEU A 54 -3.63 11.42 0.45
N ARG A 55 -3.22 12.54 -0.16
CA ARG A 55 -2.99 13.82 0.54
C ARG A 55 -4.26 14.59 0.85
N SER A 56 -5.36 14.29 0.17
CA SER A 56 -6.67 14.93 0.40
C SER A 56 -7.43 14.35 1.60
N LYS A 57 -6.86 13.31 2.24
CA LYS A 57 -7.37 12.67 3.44
C LYS A 57 -6.73 13.31 4.67
#